data_AF-A0A829PPI3-F1
#
_entry.id   AF-A0A829PPI3-F1
#
_cell.length_a   1.000
_cell.length_b   1.000
_cell.length_c   1.000
_cell.angle_alpha   90.00
_cell.angle_beta   90.00
_cell.angle_gamma   90.00
#
_symmetry.space_group_name_H-M   'P 1'
#
loop_
_entity.id
_entity.type
_entity.pdbx_description
1 polymer ?
#
loop_
_entity_poly.entity_id
_entity_poly.type
_entity_poly.pdbx_seq_one_letter_code
_entity_poly.pdbx_strand_id
1 'polypeptide(L)'
;MAITDISAFAHLTSEDVENLAVELDGLRREIEESRGARDARYIRRTIAAQRALELSGRVLLAASTKRAAWWAGTVTLAVAKIIENMEIGHNVLHGQWDWMNDPEIHSSTWEWDMAGAAKHWRITHNVEHHKYTNILDLDDDVGYGLLRVTRDESWKIRNLFNIPSISCWQPALNGELPCSTWNFARSGRRRHARPPSSDCVSWFGRRPRSSSRTTWLSRRSPQYHPEPPTGPH
;
A
#
# COMPACT_ATOMS: atom_id res chain seq x y z
N MET A 1 -10.31 -2.86 15.43
CA MET A 1 -11.63 -2.19 15.31
C MET A 1 -12.68 -3.26 15.39
N ALA A 2 -13.49 -3.28 16.46
CA ALA A 2 -14.60 -4.22 16.55
C ALA A 2 -15.88 -3.51 16.12
N ILE A 3 -16.56 -4.04 15.11
CA ILE A 3 -17.92 -3.62 14.74
C ILE A 3 -18.81 -3.95 15.95
N THR A 4 -19.13 -2.95 16.77
CA THR A 4 -19.91 -3.15 18.00
C THR A 4 -21.41 -3.24 17.74
N ASP A 5 -21.86 -2.85 16.55
CA ASP A 5 -23.26 -2.86 16.15
C ASP A 5 -23.44 -3.63 14.84
N ILE A 6 -23.44 -4.96 14.94
CA ILE A 6 -23.67 -5.86 13.81
C ILE A 6 -25.08 -5.67 13.23
N SER A 7 -26.05 -5.26 14.07
CA SER A 7 -27.45 -5.10 13.66
C SER A 7 -27.67 -3.97 12.66
N ALA A 8 -26.91 -2.87 12.79
CA ALA A 8 -26.91 -1.78 11.81
C ALA A 8 -26.41 -2.22 10.42
N PHE A 9 -25.53 -3.22 10.35
CA PHE A 9 -24.96 -3.74 9.10
C PHE A 9 -25.67 -4.99 8.57
N ALA A 10 -26.51 -5.64 9.37
CA ALA A 10 -27.22 -6.88 9.04
C ALA A 10 -28.71 -6.63 8.72
N HIS A 11 -29.00 -5.61 7.90
CA HIS A 11 -30.38 -5.26 7.50
C HIS A 11 -30.87 -5.99 6.25
N LEU A 12 -29.96 -6.66 5.52
CA LEU A 12 -30.31 -7.45 4.34
C LEU A 12 -30.95 -8.78 4.76
N THR A 13 -32.07 -9.12 4.13
CA THR A 13 -32.67 -10.45 4.26
C THR A 13 -31.85 -11.48 3.49
N SER A 14 -32.05 -12.77 3.76
CA SER A 14 -31.41 -13.84 2.98
C SER A 14 -31.77 -13.78 1.49
N GLU A 15 -32.98 -13.32 1.17
CA GLU A 15 -33.42 -13.11 -0.22
C GLU A 15 -32.66 -11.95 -0.88
N ASP A 16 -32.46 -10.83 -0.17
CA ASP A 16 -31.68 -9.70 -0.69
C ASP A 16 -30.21 -10.10 -0.98
N VAL A 17 -29.62 -10.92 -0.11
CA VAL A 17 -28.25 -11.42 -0.28
C VAL A 17 -28.15 -12.34 -1.51
N GLU A 18 -29.11 -13.23 -1.70
CA GLU A 18 -29.14 -14.12 -2.87
C GLU A 18 -29.34 -13.34 -4.16
N ASN A 19 -30.28 -12.39 -4.18
CA ASN A 19 -30.52 -11.53 -5.33
C ASN A 19 -29.26 -10.72 -5.69
N LEU A 20 -28.57 -10.16 -4.69
CA LEU A 20 -27.31 -9.45 -4.89
C LEU A 20 -26.22 -10.38 -5.48
N ALA A 21 -26.13 -11.63 -5.02
CA ALA A 21 -25.19 -12.60 -5.58
C ALA A 21 -25.48 -12.87 -7.07
N VAL A 22 -26.75 -13.09 -7.42
CA VAL A 22 -27.19 -13.29 -8.81
C VAL A 22 -26.87 -12.08 -9.69
N GLU A 23 -27.10 -10.86 -9.19
CA GLU A 23 -26.79 -9.62 -9.90
C GLU A 23 -25.29 -9.45 -10.12
N LEU A 24 -24.47 -9.66 -9.08
CA LEU A 24 -23.02 -9.56 -9.17
C LEU A 24 -22.42 -10.61 -10.10
N ASP A 25 -22.93 -11.84 -10.08
CA ASP A 25 -22.53 -12.89 -11.01
C ASP A 25 -22.96 -12.56 -12.45
N GLY A 26 -24.14 -11.95 -12.62
CA GLY A 26 -24.59 -11.42 -13.90
C GLY A 26 -23.61 -10.38 -14.48
N LEU A 27 -23.26 -9.38 -13.68
CA LEU A 27 -22.28 -8.33 -14.05
C LEU A 27 -20.90 -8.92 -14.32
N ARG A 28 -20.45 -9.88 -13.52
CA ARG A 28 -19.18 -10.57 -13.73
C ARG A 28 -19.15 -11.22 -15.11
N ARG A 29 -20.17 -11.99 -15.46
CA ARG A 29 -20.25 -12.64 -16.78
C ARG A 29 -20.27 -11.62 -17.90
N GLU A 30 -21.07 -10.57 -17.79
CA GLU A 30 -21.14 -9.51 -18.80
C GLU A 30 -19.75 -8.88 -19.04
N ILE A 31 -19.03 -8.56 -17.97
CA ILE A 31 -17.67 -7.98 -18.06
C ILE A 31 -16.70 -9.01 -18.66
N GLU A 32 -16.72 -10.27 -18.20
CA GLU A 32 -15.83 -11.32 -18.71
C GLU A 32 -16.09 -11.60 -20.19
N GLU A 33 -17.35 -11.62 -20.64
CA GLU A 33 -17.76 -11.79 -22.04
C GLU A 33 -17.40 -10.58 -22.91
N SER A 34 -17.39 -9.38 -22.33
CA SER A 34 -17.00 -8.15 -23.05
C SER A 34 -15.52 -8.10 -23.41
N ARG A 35 -14.67 -8.85 -22.69
CA ARG A 35 -13.22 -8.90 -22.92
C ARG A 35 -12.92 -9.57 -24.25
N GLY A 36 -11.91 -9.06 -24.95
CA GLY A 36 -11.47 -9.75 -26.16
C GLY A 36 -10.32 -9.09 -26.89
N ALA A 37 -10.38 -9.16 -28.22
CA ALA A 37 -9.25 -8.78 -29.07
C ALA A 37 -8.85 -7.29 -28.92
N ARG A 38 -9.78 -6.41 -28.50
CA ARG A 38 -9.47 -5.01 -28.22
C ARG A 38 -8.52 -4.87 -27.03
N ASP A 39 -8.82 -5.56 -25.93
CA ASP A 39 -8.06 -5.49 -24.68
C ASP A 39 -6.71 -6.20 -24.84
N ALA A 40 -6.70 -7.34 -25.53
CA ALA A 40 -5.46 -8.04 -25.87
C ALA A 40 -4.52 -7.17 -26.75
N ARG A 41 -5.08 -6.39 -27.69
CA ARG A 41 -4.28 -5.43 -28.46
C ARG A 41 -3.81 -4.26 -27.61
N TYR A 42 -4.63 -3.81 -26.66
CA TYR A 42 -4.26 -2.74 -25.74
C TYR A 42 -3.01 -3.12 -24.95
N ILE A 43 -3.03 -4.23 -24.21
CA ILE A 43 -1.90 -4.60 -23.35
C ILE A 43 -0.61 -4.85 -24.15
N ARG A 44 -0.70 -5.54 -25.29
CA ARG A 44 0.46 -5.77 -26.18
C ARG A 44 1.05 -4.46 -26.70
N ARG A 45 0.21 -3.48 -27.06
CA ARG A 45 0.68 -2.15 -27.49
C ARG A 45 1.27 -1.35 -26.33
N THR A 46 0.69 -1.46 -25.14
CA THR A 46 1.20 -0.81 -23.93
C THR A 46 2.59 -1.33 -23.57
N ILE A 47 2.80 -2.66 -23.62
CA ILE A 47 4.12 -3.28 -23.45
C ILE A 47 5.10 -2.78 -24.51
N ALA A 48 4.72 -2.81 -25.79
CA ALA A 48 5.59 -2.33 -26.86
C ALA A 48 5.98 -0.84 -26.70
N ALA A 49 5.02 0.01 -26.32
CA ALA A 49 5.27 1.42 -26.07
C ALA A 49 6.18 1.64 -24.85
N GLN A 50 5.95 0.91 -23.76
CA GLN A 50 6.80 0.96 -22.56
C GLN A 50 8.25 0.59 -22.90
N ARG A 51 8.47 -0.51 -23.62
CA ARG A 51 9.82 -0.96 -24.01
C ARG A 51 10.50 0.01 -24.96
N ALA A 52 9.75 0.62 -25.88
CA ALA A 52 10.26 1.66 -26.77
C ALA A 52 10.67 2.93 -25.99
N LEU A 53 9.87 3.36 -25.00
CA LEU A 53 10.21 4.49 -24.13
C LEU A 53 11.43 4.18 -23.27
N GLU A 54 11.51 2.98 -22.71
CA GLU A 54 12.65 2.54 -21.90
C GLU A 54 13.95 2.59 -22.71
N LEU A 55 13.97 1.97 -23.90
CA LEU A 55 15.13 2.00 -24.77
C LEU A 55 15.50 3.42 -25.20
N SER A 56 14.50 4.21 -25.61
CA SER A 56 14.71 5.60 -26.05
C SER A 56 15.28 6.46 -24.93
N GLY A 57 14.75 6.32 -23.71
CA GLY A 57 15.24 7.02 -22.54
C GLY A 57 16.69 6.67 -22.20
N ARG A 58 17.04 5.37 -22.25
CA ARG A 58 18.42 4.90 -22.04
C ARG A 58 19.37 5.45 -23.09
N VAL A 59 18.99 5.42 -24.37
CA VAL A 59 19.79 5.97 -25.48
C VAL A 59 19.97 7.48 -25.33
N LEU A 60 18.91 8.22 -25.01
CA LEU A 60 18.98 9.66 -24.77
C LEU A 60 19.96 10.00 -23.65
N LEU A 61 19.94 9.25 -22.54
CA LEU A 61 20.89 9.45 -21.44
C LEU A 61 22.33 9.10 -21.85
N ALA A 62 22.54 7.98 -22.54
CA ALA A 62 23.86 7.53 -22.93
C ALA A 62 24.52 8.44 -23.98
N ALA A 63 23.73 9.00 -24.91
CA ALA A 63 24.21 9.90 -25.96
C ALA A 63 24.23 11.39 -25.53
N SER A 64 23.80 11.70 -24.31
CA SER A 64 23.62 13.08 -23.87
C SER A 64 24.86 13.66 -23.19
N THR A 65 25.44 14.68 -23.81
CA THR A 65 26.36 15.64 -23.15
C THR A 65 25.67 16.94 -22.73
N LYS A 66 24.41 17.14 -23.11
CA LYS A 66 23.63 18.37 -22.90
C LYS A 66 22.60 18.17 -21.80
N ARG A 67 22.49 19.13 -20.87
CA ARG A 67 21.52 19.08 -19.74
C ARG A 67 20.07 18.83 -20.19
N ALA A 68 19.64 19.39 -21.32
CA ALA A 68 18.29 19.19 -21.83
C ALA A 68 18.03 17.75 -22.29
N ALA A 69 18.98 17.12 -22.97
CA ALA A 69 18.86 15.72 -23.40
C ALA A 69 18.91 14.76 -22.20
N TRP A 70 19.70 15.09 -21.17
CA TRP A 70 19.69 14.37 -19.90
C TRP A 70 18.31 14.41 -19.24
N TRP A 71 17.70 15.59 -19.10
CA TRP A 71 16.35 15.72 -18.54
C TRP A 71 15.30 14.97 -19.37
N ALA A 72 15.35 15.09 -20.70
CA ALA A 72 14.44 14.36 -21.58
C ALA A 72 14.56 12.84 -21.40
N GLY A 73 15.79 12.32 -21.34
CA GLY A 73 16.04 10.90 -21.08
C GLY A 73 15.50 10.46 -19.71
N THR A 74 15.78 11.21 -18.65
CA THR A 74 15.29 10.93 -17.29
C THR A 74 13.77 10.90 -17.22
N VAL A 75 13.09 11.91 -17.78
CA VAL A 75 11.62 11.96 -17.81
C VAL A 75 11.04 10.79 -18.63
N THR A 76 11.65 10.48 -19.78
CA THR A 76 11.21 9.35 -20.62
C THR A 76 11.31 8.03 -19.86
N LEU A 77 12.40 7.80 -19.12
CA LEU A 77 12.55 6.61 -18.28
C LEU A 77 11.58 6.60 -17.09
N ALA A 78 11.32 7.74 -16.47
CA ALA A 78 10.36 7.82 -15.38
C ALA A 78 8.96 7.42 -15.87
N VAL A 79 8.53 7.91 -17.03
CA VAL A 79 7.25 7.51 -17.66
C VAL A 79 7.25 6.03 -18.00
N ALA A 80 8.30 5.51 -18.63
CA ALA A 80 8.42 4.08 -18.93
C ALA A 80 8.30 3.23 -17.65
N LYS A 81 8.90 3.68 -16.54
CA LYS A 81 8.83 2.99 -15.26
C LYS A 81 7.43 3.03 -14.64
N ILE A 82 6.73 4.15 -14.72
CA ILE A 82 5.34 4.26 -14.22
C ILE A 82 4.42 3.29 -14.97
N ILE A 83 4.54 3.23 -16.30
CA ILE A 83 3.74 2.31 -17.13
C ILE A 83 4.08 0.86 -16.75
N GLU A 84 5.36 0.51 -16.66
CA GLU A 84 5.76 -0.84 -16.25
C GLU A 84 5.26 -1.19 -14.84
N ASN A 85 5.27 -0.23 -13.92
CA ASN A 85 4.92 -0.46 -12.53
C ASN A 85 3.42 -0.63 -12.34
N MET A 86 2.62 0.37 -12.74
CA MET A 86 1.20 0.40 -12.38
C MET A 86 0.28 -0.16 -13.45
N GLU A 87 0.64 -0.04 -14.73
CA GLU A 87 -0.24 -0.46 -15.83
C GLU A 87 0.03 -1.90 -16.27
N ILE A 88 1.29 -2.33 -16.28
CA ILE A 88 1.69 -3.67 -16.77
C ILE A 88 1.92 -4.62 -15.59
N GLY A 89 3.01 -4.45 -14.85
CA GLY A 89 3.48 -5.43 -13.86
C GLY A 89 2.46 -5.71 -12.76
N HIS A 90 1.91 -4.66 -12.14
CA HIS A 90 0.88 -4.78 -11.11
C HIS A 90 -0.37 -5.53 -11.60
N ASN A 91 -0.91 -5.13 -12.74
CA ASN A 91 -2.13 -5.71 -13.32
C ASN A 91 -1.92 -7.16 -13.79
N VAL A 92 -0.78 -7.46 -14.43
CA VAL A 92 -0.45 -8.83 -14.86
C VAL A 92 -0.28 -9.75 -13.64
N LEU A 93 0.44 -9.32 -12.60
CA LEU A 93 0.61 -10.15 -11.40
C LEU A 93 -0.66 -10.26 -10.54
N HIS A 94 -1.63 -9.36 -10.73
CA HIS A 94 -3.00 -9.53 -10.22
C HIS A 94 -3.85 -10.50 -11.06
N GLY A 95 -3.36 -11.01 -12.18
CA GLY A 95 -4.08 -11.95 -13.04
C GLY A 95 -5.11 -11.30 -13.96
N GLN A 96 -5.08 -9.98 -14.12
CA GLN A 96 -6.03 -9.26 -14.98
C GLN A 96 -6.06 -9.78 -16.42
N TRP A 97 -4.93 -10.31 -16.91
CA TRP A 97 -4.73 -10.74 -18.29
C TRP A 97 -4.70 -12.27 -18.47
N ASP A 98 -4.86 -13.06 -17.41
CA ASP A 98 -4.72 -14.53 -17.44
C ASP A 98 -5.76 -15.20 -18.37
N TRP A 99 -6.92 -14.56 -18.56
CA TRP A 99 -7.96 -15.01 -19.50
C TRP A 99 -7.48 -15.11 -20.96
N MET A 100 -6.40 -14.39 -21.32
CA MET A 100 -5.83 -14.48 -22.67
C MET A 100 -5.09 -15.81 -22.90
N ASN A 101 -4.76 -16.55 -21.83
CA ASN A 101 -3.92 -17.75 -21.87
C ASN A 101 -2.61 -17.55 -22.68
N ASP A 102 -2.03 -16.36 -22.57
CA ASP A 102 -0.80 -15.96 -23.23
C ASP A 102 0.38 -16.31 -22.30
N PRO A 103 1.33 -17.18 -22.70
CA PRO A 103 2.39 -17.65 -21.80
C PRO A 103 3.36 -16.54 -21.38
N GLU A 104 3.46 -15.47 -22.17
CA GLU A 104 4.29 -14.32 -21.81
C GLU A 104 3.54 -13.39 -20.86
N ILE A 105 2.26 -13.12 -21.11
CA ILE A 105 1.43 -12.18 -20.34
C ILE A 105 0.53 -12.95 -19.37
N HIS A 106 1.14 -13.58 -18.37
CA HIS A 106 0.43 -14.36 -17.35
C HIS A 106 0.99 -14.11 -15.95
N SER A 107 0.12 -14.07 -14.94
CA SER A 107 0.48 -13.83 -13.54
C SER A 107 1.50 -14.83 -12.96
N SER A 108 1.55 -16.03 -13.56
CA SER A 108 2.44 -17.11 -13.13
C SER A 108 3.87 -16.98 -13.66
N THR A 109 4.03 -16.42 -14.87
CA THR A 109 5.28 -16.37 -15.63
C THR A 109 5.87 -14.97 -15.77
N TRP A 110 5.04 -13.92 -15.65
CA TRP A 110 5.51 -12.53 -15.77
C TRP A 110 6.50 -12.20 -14.67
N GLU A 111 7.68 -11.75 -15.05
CA GLU A 111 8.65 -11.17 -14.12
C GLU A 111 8.57 -9.65 -14.22
N TRP A 112 8.23 -9.05 -13.09
CA TRP A 112 8.12 -7.61 -12.97
C TRP A 112 9.50 -7.01 -12.70
N ASP A 113 9.92 -6.06 -13.54
CA ASP A 113 11.09 -5.23 -13.28
C ASP A 113 10.83 -4.35 -12.03
N MET A 114 11.12 -4.89 -10.85
CA MET A 114 11.07 -4.21 -9.55
C MET A 114 12.26 -4.67 -8.69
N ALA A 115 12.45 -4.06 -7.52
CA ALA A 115 13.58 -4.38 -6.64
C ALA A 115 13.53 -5.80 -6.02
N GLY A 116 12.42 -6.53 -6.18
CA GLY A 116 12.21 -7.87 -5.65
C GLY A 116 11.66 -8.83 -6.70
N ALA A 117 11.61 -10.13 -6.36
CA ALA A 117 11.08 -11.14 -7.27
C ALA A 117 9.55 -11.08 -7.35
N ALA A 118 8.98 -11.29 -8.54
CA ALA A 118 7.53 -11.30 -8.74
C ALA A 118 6.82 -12.35 -7.87
N LYS A 119 7.48 -13.48 -7.57
CA LYS A 119 6.97 -14.49 -6.65
C LYS A 119 6.77 -13.95 -5.22
N HIS A 120 7.73 -13.17 -4.71
CA HIS A 120 7.61 -12.60 -3.37
C HIS A 120 6.49 -11.58 -3.32
N TRP A 121 6.43 -10.70 -4.32
CA TRP A 121 5.35 -9.72 -4.44
C TRP A 121 3.96 -10.37 -4.48
N ARG A 122 3.80 -11.48 -5.22
CA ARG A 122 2.52 -12.22 -5.23
C ARG A 122 2.11 -12.73 -3.85
N ILE A 123 3.05 -13.15 -3.02
CA ILE A 123 2.73 -13.62 -1.66
C ILE A 123 2.39 -12.42 -0.79
N THR A 124 3.29 -11.45 -0.69
CA THR A 124 3.11 -10.32 0.24
C THR A 124 1.94 -9.42 -0.17
N HIS A 125 1.72 -9.25 -1.47
CA HIS A 125 0.66 -8.38 -1.95
C HIS A 125 -0.67 -9.12 -2.18
N ASN A 126 -0.71 -10.24 -2.91
CA ASN A 126 -1.99 -10.89 -3.20
C ASN A 126 -2.52 -11.70 -2.02
N VAL A 127 -1.64 -12.28 -1.20
CA VAL A 127 -2.04 -13.12 -0.07
C VAL A 127 -2.06 -12.34 1.23
N GLU A 128 -0.93 -11.80 1.68
CA GLU A 128 -0.86 -11.12 2.97
C GLU A 128 -1.69 -9.82 2.91
N HIS A 129 -1.39 -8.93 1.96
CA HIS A 129 -2.12 -7.68 1.82
C HIS A 129 -3.56 -7.91 1.36
N HIS A 130 -3.88 -8.40 0.16
CA HIS A 130 -5.30 -8.42 -0.31
C HIS A 130 -6.20 -9.45 0.37
N LYS A 131 -5.72 -10.67 0.64
CA LYS A 131 -6.57 -11.73 1.22
C LYS A 131 -6.68 -11.59 2.74
N TYR A 132 -5.62 -11.19 3.42
CA TYR A 132 -5.60 -11.04 4.88
C TYR A 132 -5.50 -9.58 5.33
N THR A 133 -5.85 -8.63 4.46
CA THR A 133 -5.95 -7.18 4.73
C THR A 133 -6.51 -6.93 6.12
N ASN A 134 -5.82 -6.11 6.90
CA ASN A 134 -6.23 -5.69 8.24
C ASN A 134 -6.38 -6.82 9.28
N ILE A 135 -5.89 -8.03 9.00
CA ILE A 135 -5.83 -9.11 9.99
C ILE A 135 -4.46 -9.05 10.66
N LEU A 136 -4.47 -8.79 11.96
CA LEU A 136 -3.27 -8.81 12.78
C LEU A 136 -2.49 -10.12 12.62
N ASP A 137 -1.16 -10.00 12.59
CA ASP A 137 -0.20 -11.09 12.41
C ASP A 137 -0.25 -11.81 11.05
N LEU A 138 -1.17 -11.46 10.15
CA LEU A 138 -1.26 -11.99 8.78
C LEU A 138 -1.04 -10.93 7.70
N ASP A 139 -1.32 -9.67 8.00
CA ASP A 139 -1.04 -8.52 7.16
C ASP A 139 -0.05 -7.59 7.89
N ASP A 140 1.19 -7.60 7.41
CA ASP A 140 2.26 -6.76 7.95
C ASP A 140 1.99 -5.27 7.73
N ASP A 141 1.08 -4.87 6.82
CA ASP A 141 0.75 -3.46 6.57
C ASP A 141 -0.04 -2.83 7.73
N VAL A 142 -0.53 -3.65 8.69
CA VAL A 142 -1.01 -3.16 9.98
C VAL A 142 0.18 -2.67 10.80
N GLY A 143 0.62 -1.44 10.49
CA GLY A 143 1.75 -0.80 11.14
C GLY A 143 3.12 -1.12 10.56
N TYR A 144 3.19 -1.83 9.43
CA TYR A 144 4.44 -2.23 8.75
C TYR A 144 5.42 -2.97 9.68
N GLY A 145 4.89 -3.69 10.69
CA GLY A 145 5.65 -4.33 11.78
C GLY A 145 6.44 -3.36 12.71
N LEU A 146 6.46 -2.07 12.39
CA LEU A 146 7.25 -1.03 13.07
C LEU A 146 6.40 -0.20 14.02
N LEU A 147 5.21 0.18 13.56
CA LEU A 147 4.27 1.05 14.26
C LEU A 147 3.16 0.22 14.88
N ARG A 148 2.88 0.44 16.16
CA ARG A 148 1.64 -0.05 16.74
C ARG A 148 0.46 0.85 16.39
N VAL A 149 -0.42 0.41 15.50
CA VAL A 149 -1.55 1.21 14.99
C VAL A 149 -2.90 0.84 15.61
N THR A 150 -3.06 -0.38 16.12
CA THR A 150 -4.30 -0.86 16.75
C THR A 150 -4.13 -1.15 18.24
N ARG A 151 -5.25 -1.18 18.98
CA ARG A 151 -5.28 -1.59 20.39
C ARG A 151 -5.08 -3.09 20.58
N ASP A 152 -5.42 -3.85 19.55
CA ASP A 152 -5.44 -5.31 19.56
C ASP A 152 -4.00 -5.90 19.51
N GLU A 153 -3.01 -5.10 19.07
CA GLU A 153 -1.60 -5.46 19.18
C GLU A 153 -1.08 -5.19 20.61
N SER A 154 -0.43 -6.19 21.22
CA SER A 154 0.17 -6.04 22.55
C SER A 154 1.27 -4.97 22.56
N TRP A 155 1.36 -4.19 23.64
CA TRP A 155 2.39 -3.18 23.77
C TRP A 155 3.77 -3.82 24.01
N LYS A 156 4.78 -3.37 23.25
CA LYS A 156 6.20 -3.75 23.38
C LYS A 156 7.04 -2.49 23.59
N ILE A 157 8.23 -2.64 24.19
CA ILE A 157 9.13 -1.49 24.48
C ILE A 157 9.48 -0.70 23.22
N ARG A 158 9.62 -1.36 22.06
CA ARG A 158 9.86 -0.70 20.76
C ARG A 158 8.77 0.33 20.41
N ASN A 159 7.53 0.16 20.89
CA ASN A 159 6.44 1.10 20.61
C ASN A 159 6.62 2.47 21.28
N LEU A 160 7.62 2.66 22.15
CA LEU A 160 8.04 4.01 22.57
C LEU A 160 8.49 4.86 21.37
N PHE A 161 9.01 4.23 20.32
CA PHE A 161 9.41 4.91 19.09
C PHE A 161 8.24 5.24 18.16
N ASN A 162 6.99 4.84 18.46
CA ASN A 162 5.81 5.22 17.67
C ASN A 162 5.65 6.74 17.58
N ILE A 163 5.88 7.50 18.67
CA ILE A 163 5.67 8.96 18.65
C ILE A 163 6.72 9.68 17.81
N PRO A 164 8.04 9.42 17.98
CA PRO A 164 9.07 9.98 17.09
C PRO A 164 8.88 9.59 15.61
N SER A 165 8.50 8.34 15.34
CA SER A 165 8.31 7.86 13.96
C SER A 165 7.08 8.50 13.31
N ILE A 166 5.93 8.49 13.98
CA ILE A 166 4.72 9.17 13.47
C ILE A 166 4.99 10.66 13.29
N SER A 167 5.58 11.35 14.26
CA SER A 167 5.85 12.80 14.17
C SER A 167 6.83 13.19 13.04
N CYS A 168 7.74 12.29 12.66
CA CYS A 168 8.70 12.53 11.59
C CYS A 168 8.15 12.17 10.20
N TRP A 169 7.26 11.17 10.12
CA TRP A 169 6.72 10.65 8.86
C TRP A 169 5.38 11.27 8.46
N GLN A 170 4.54 11.69 9.41
CA GLN A 170 3.22 12.29 9.13
C GLN A 170 3.30 13.51 8.20
N PRO A 171 4.26 14.46 8.37
CA PRO A 171 4.38 15.60 7.46
C PRO A 171 4.77 15.19 6.03
N ALA A 172 5.49 14.09 5.87
CA ALA A 172 5.88 13.56 4.56
C ALA A 172 4.70 12.91 3.83
N LEU A 173 3.82 12.22 4.57
CA LEU A 173 2.65 11.52 4.04
C LEU A 173 1.48 12.46 3.75
N ASN A 174 1.34 13.56 4.49
CA ASN A 174 0.33 14.59 4.25
C ASN A 174 0.71 15.60 3.15
N GLY A 175 1.89 15.44 2.52
CA GLY A 175 2.41 16.42 1.54
C GLY A 175 2.78 17.77 2.16
N GLU A 176 2.96 17.82 3.49
CA GLU A 176 3.20 19.04 4.26
C GLU A 176 4.68 19.35 4.47
N LEU A 177 5.62 18.49 4.03
CA LEU A 177 7.04 18.83 4.08
C LEU A 177 7.33 20.03 3.16
N PRO A 178 7.67 21.21 3.72
CA PRO A 178 8.29 22.24 2.90
C PRO A 178 9.68 21.72 2.55
N CYS A 179 10.10 21.98 1.32
CA CYS A 179 11.43 21.69 0.77
C CYS A 179 12.60 22.38 1.54
N SER A 180 12.37 22.92 2.74
CA SER A 180 13.28 23.76 3.51
C SER A 180 14.20 23.00 4.48
N THR A 181 13.97 21.71 4.75
CA THR A 181 14.84 20.92 5.65
C THR A 181 16.11 20.35 4.99
N TRP A 182 16.32 20.61 3.69
CA TRP A 182 17.55 20.24 2.97
C TRP A 182 18.68 21.29 3.02
N ASN A 183 18.57 22.33 3.85
CA ASN A 183 19.62 23.35 4.02
C ASN A 183 20.37 23.23 5.36
N PHE A 184 20.91 22.05 5.65
CA PHE A 184 21.95 21.90 6.68
C PHE A 184 23.25 21.35 6.10
N ALA A 185 23.77 21.99 5.05
CA ALA A 185 25.19 21.93 4.65
C ALA A 185 25.50 22.85 3.46
N ARG A 186 25.17 24.14 3.50
CA ARG A 186 25.84 25.12 2.64
C ARG A 186 25.66 26.55 3.12
N SER A 187 26.75 27.30 2.97
CA SER A 187 26.91 28.75 3.21
C SER A 187 27.07 29.19 4.66
N GLY A 188 28.35 29.27 5.06
CA GLY A 188 28.76 30.30 6.00
C GLY A 188 28.54 31.70 5.45
N ARG A 189 28.41 32.65 6.38
CA ARG A 189 28.45 34.12 6.20
C ARG A 189 27.47 34.67 5.17
N ARG A 190 26.37 35.24 5.66
CA ARG A 190 26.05 36.67 5.46
C ARG A 190 24.97 37.13 6.44
N ARG A 191 25.06 38.41 6.76
CA ARG A 191 24.47 39.13 7.89
C ARG A 191 23.02 39.56 7.60
N HIS A 192 22.28 39.75 8.70
CA HIS A 192 21.13 40.65 8.88
C HIS A 192 19.92 40.54 7.95
N ALA A 193 18.82 40.01 8.48
CA ALA A 193 17.52 40.68 8.50
C ALA A 193 16.65 40.05 9.60
N ARG A 194 16.10 40.87 10.51
CA ARG A 194 15.07 40.46 11.48
C ARG A 194 13.72 40.37 10.75
N PRO A 195 12.87 39.37 11.00
CA PRO A 195 11.44 39.50 10.70
C PRO A 195 10.72 40.19 11.89
N PRO A 196 9.64 40.95 11.63
CA PRO A 196 8.80 41.49 12.70
C PRO A 196 7.90 40.41 13.31
N SER A 197 7.40 40.76 14.48
CA SER A 197 6.69 40.00 15.52
C SER A 197 5.27 39.52 15.19
N SER A 198 4.68 38.84 16.18
CA SER A 198 3.27 38.44 16.40
C SER A 198 2.77 37.29 15.51
N ASP A 199 2.24 36.15 16.00
CA ASP A 199 1.58 35.86 17.26
C ASP A 199 1.81 34.42 17.74
N CYS A 200 2.16 34.30 19.02
CA CYS A 200 1.91 33.10 19.81
C CYS A 200 0.47 33.14 20.29
N VAL A 201 -0.32 32.12 19.97
CA VAL A 201 -1.48 31.75 20.80
C VAL A 201 -1.26 30.33 21.31
N SER A 202 -0.97 30.30 22.61
CA SER A 202 -1.01 29.14 23.48
C SER A 202 -2.40 28.51 23.48
N TRP A 203 -2.52 27.21 23.75
CA TRP A 203 -3.56 26.70 24.65
C TRP A 203 -3.17 25.29 25.14
N PHE A 204 -2.50 25.28 26.29
CA PHE A 204 -2.35 24.11 27.16
C PHE A 204 -3.55 24.03 28.11
N GLY A 205 -4.13 22.85 28.28
CA GLY A 205 -5.06 22.52 29.38
C GLY A 205 -6.03 21.42 28.95
N ARG A 206 -6.28 20.33 29.68
CA ARG A 206 -6.09 20.01 31.10
C ARG A 206 -5.92 18.50 31.26
N ARG A 207 -5.06 18.08 32.18
CA ARG A 207 -5.11 16.73 32.79
C ARG A 207 -6.19 16.71 33.88
N PRO A 208 -6.86 15.58 34.11
CA PRO A 208 -7.33 15.21 35.43
C PRO A 208 -6.41 14.14 36.05
N ARG A 209 -5.94 14.44 37.26
CA ARG A 209 -5.40 13.47 38.22
C ARG A 209 -6.58 12.91 39.02
N SER A 210 -6.63 11.60 39.22
CA SER A 210 -6.85 11.03 40.57
C SER A 210 -6.53 9.54 40.60
N SER A 211 -5.92 9.16 41.72
CA SER A 211 -5.40 7.87 42.13
C SER A 211 -6.49 6.89 42.59
N SER A 212 -6.27 5.59 42.38
CA SER A 212 -6.57 4.55 43.38
C SER A 212 -5.90 3.23 43.01
N ARG A 213 -5.15 2.67 43.96
CA ARG A 213 -4.64 1.30 43.98
C ARG A 213 -5.82 0.32 43.99
N THR A 214 -5.75 -0.77 43.23
CA THR A 214 -6.41 -2.02 43.61
C THR A 214 -5.61 -3.22 43.10
N THR A 215 -5.46 -4.16 44.00
CA THR A 215 -4.74 -5.42 43.99
C THR A 215 -5.52 -6.55 43.30
N TRP A 216 -4.79 -7.54 42.77
CA TRP A 216 -5.13 -8.96 42.55
C TRP A 216 -6.31 -9.33 41.64
N LEU A 217 -6.02 -10.09 40.57
CA LEU A 217 -6.52 -11.47 40.36
C LEU A 217 -5.89 -12.09 39.11
N SER A 218 -5.16 -13.19 39.31
CA SER A 218 -4.74 -14.09 38.24
C SER A 218 -5.97 -14.74 37.60
N ARG A 219 -6.15 -14.59 36.29
CA ARG A 219 -6.95 -15.53 35.51
C ARG A 219 -6.06 -16.15 34.43
N ARG A 220 -5.95 -17.47 34.50
CA ARG A 220 -5.33 -18.32 33.49
C ARG A 220 -6.11 -18.15 32.17
N SER A 221 -5.40 -17.97 31.07
CA SER A 221 -5.95 -18.11 29.72
C SER A 221 -6.33 -19.59 29.49
N PRO A 222 -7.50 -19.91 28.91
CA PRO A 222 -7.74 -21.25 28.39
C PRO A 222 -6.84 -21.45 27.16
N GLN A 223 -6.01 -22.50 27.19
CA GLN A 223 -5.30 -22.98 26.01
C GLN A 223 -6.32 -23.57 25.03
N TYR A 224 -6.38 -23.01 23.82
CA TYR A 224 -7.13 -23.59 22.72
C TYR A 224 -6.26 -24.69 22.07
N HIS A 225 -6.69 -25.94 22.19
CA HIS A 225 -6.13 -27.07 21.45
C HIS A 225 -7.11 -27.45 20.34
N PRO A 226 -6.72 -27.39 19.05
CA PRO A 226 -7.56 -27.88 17.97
C PRO A 226 -7.50 -29.41 17.93
N GLU A 227 -8.65 -30.07 18.02
CA GLU A 227 -8.77 -31.50 17.70
C GLU A 227 -8.80 -31.71 16.16
N PRO A 228 -8.19 -32.79 15.65
CA PRO A 228 -8.21 -33.12 14.24
C PRO A 228 -9.57 -33.69 13.78
N PRO A 229 -9.97 -33.46 12.52
CA PRO A 229 -11.29 -33.85 12.03
C PRO A 229 -11.42 -35.38 11.88
N THR A 230 -12.42 -35.95 12.54
CA THR A 230 -12.90 -37.30 12.30
C THR A 230 -14.01 -37.25 11.24
N GLY A 231 -13.74 -37.83 10.08
CA GLY A 231 -14.73 -38.05 9.02
C GLY A 231 -14.60 -39.48 8.48
N PRO A 232 -15.71 -40.23 8.30
CA PRO A 232 -15.66 -41.62 7.89
C PRO A 232 -15.50 -41.78 6.36
N HIS A 233 -14.77 -42.83 5.99
CA HIS A 233 -14.73 -43.41 4.65
C HIS A 233 -16.00 -44.21 4.35
#